data_AF-A0A949XCD2-F1
#
_entry.id   AF-A0A949XCD2-F1
#
_cell.length_a   1.000
_cell.length_b   1.000
_cell.length_c   1.000
_cell.angle_alpha   90.00
_cell.angle_beta   90.00
_cell.angle_gamma   90.00
#
_symmetry.space_group_name_H-M   'P 1'
#
loop_
_entity.id
_entity.type
_entity.pdbx_description
1 polymer ?
#
loop_
_entity_poly.entity_id
_entity_poly.type
_entity_poly.pdbx_seq_one_letter_code
_entity_poly.pdbx_strand_id
1 'polypeptide(L)'
;MNSVHDIGGMDGFGPIQRETDEPVFHEPWESRVFGMFLSGAGLPPTPLDAGRHRLERLDPVKYLVSSYYERWLAMMESALIETGTLSGDEIEARA
;
A
#
# COMPACT_ATOMS: atom_id res chain seq x y z
N MET A 1 9.38 -6.24 -11.36
CA MET A 1 9.91 -7.56 -10.92
C MET A 1 8.89 -8.63 -11.30
N ASN A 2 9.24 -9.88 -11.60
CA ASN A 2 8.22 -10.89 -11.91
C ASN A 2 7.58 -11.41 -10.61
N SER A 3 6.44 -10.85 -10.23
CA SER A 3 5.71 -11.17 -8.99
C SER A 3 4.21 -10.89 -9.15
N VAL A 4 3.43 -11.08 -8.09
CA VAL A 4 1.96 -11.05 -8.07
C VAL A 4 1.30 -9.71 -8.37
N HIS A 5 2.05 -8.62 -8.52
CA HIS A 5 1.50 -7.34 -9.01
C HIS A 5 1.32 -7.35 -10.54
N ASP A 6 2.06 -8.20 -11.25
CA ASP A 6 1.98 -8.36 -12.71
C ASP A 6 1.02 -9.50 -13.04
N ILE A 7 -0.27 -9.22 -12.92
CA ILE A 7 -1.35 -10.20 -13.11
C ILE A 7 -1.84 -10.33 -14.55
N GLY A 8 -1.17 -9.67 -15.50
CA GLY A 8 -1.56 -9.67 -16.90
C GLY A 8 -1.55 -11.08 -17.51
N GLY A 9 -2.73 -11.60 -17.85
CA GLY A 9 -2.87 -12.93 -18.46
C GLY A 9 -2.87 -14.10 -17.49
N MET A 10 -2.98 -13.86 -16.17
CA MET A 10 -3.16 -14.92 -15.18
C MET A 10 -4.62 -15.40 -15.13
N ASP A 11 -4.79 -16.72 -14.95
CA ASP A 11 -6.09 -17.36 -14.72
C ASP A 11 -6.41 -17.52 -13.23
N GLY A 12 -7.65 -17.89 -12.90
CA GLY A 12 -8.03 -18.36 -11.56
C GLY A 12 -8.55 -17.32 -10.56
N PHE A 13 -8.69 -16.05 -10.95
CA PHE A 13 -9.22 -14.97 -10.09
C PHE A 13 -10.76 -14.96 -9.95
N GLY A 14 -11.47 -15.74 -10.76
CA GLY A 14 -12.93 -15.75 -10.78
C GLY A 14 -13.55 -14.50 -11.44
N PRO A 15 -14.88 -14.33 -11.32
CA PRO A 15 -15.60 -13.22 -11.93
C PRO A 15 -15.37 -11.90 -11.18
N ILE A 16 -15.30 -10.79 -11.93
CA ILE A 16 -15.22 -9.42 -11.37
C ILE A 16 -16.51 -9.11 -10.60
N GLN A 17 -16.40 -8.94 -9.29
CA GLN A 17 -17.47 -8.43 -8.43
C GLN A 17 -17.40 -6.90 -8.39
N ARG A 18 -18.51 -6.22 -8.66
CA ARG A 18 -18.63 -4.76 -8.55
C ARG A 18 -19.68 -4.42 -7.51
N GLU A 19 -19.34 -3.50 -6.62
CA GLU A 19 -20.28 -2.95 -5.66
C GLU A 19 -21.18 -1.91 -6.35
N THR A 20 -22.46 -1.90 -5.99
CA THR A 20 -23.40 -0.87 -6.46
C THR A 20 -23.27 0.33 -5.52
N ASP A 21 -23.16 1.54 -6.08
CA ASP A 21 -22.98 2.78 -5.31
C ASP A 21 -21.73 2.76 -4.39
N GLU A 22 -20.63 2.16 -4.88
CA GLU A 22 -19.36 2.06 -4.16
C GLU A 22 -18.91 3.44 -3.62
N PRO A 23 -18.68 3.57 -2.31
CA PRO A 23 -18.20 4.82 -1.73
C PRO A 23 -16.75 5.09 -2.15
N VAL A 24 -16.31 6.35 -2.10
CA VAL A 24 -14.91 6.71 -2.40
C VAL A 24 -13.93 6.04 -1.42
N PHE A 25 -14.33 5.90 -0.16
CA PHE A 25 -13.63 5.20 0.89
C PHE A 25 -14.67 4.40 1.69
N HIS A 26 -14.42 3.11 1.90
CA HIS A 26 -15.27 2.22 2.71
C HIS A 26 -15.11 2.51 4.20
N GLU A 27 -13.88 2.87 4.61
CA GLU A 27 -13.57 3.12 6.01
C GLU A 27 -12.87 4.49 6.21
N PRO A 28 -13.09 5.17 7.35
CA PRO A 28 -12.48 6.48 7.59
C PRO A 28 -10.94 6.50 7.50
N TRP A 29 -10.28 5.40 7.85
CA TRP A 29 -8.82 5.31 7.85
C TRP A 29 -8.22 5.31 6.44
N GLU A 30 -8.96 4.83 5.43
CA GLU A 30 -8.51 4.80 4.05
C GLU A 30 -8.29 6.22 3.51
N SER A 31 -9.22 7.13 3.83
CA SER A 31 -9.10 8.55 3.51
C SER A 31 -7.90 9.21 4.19
N ARG A 32 -7.52 8.74 5.40
CA ARG A 32 -6.35 9.24 6.12
C ARG A 32 -5.07 8.76 5.46
N VAL A 33 -5.00 7.48 5.08
CA VAL A 33 -3.86 6.91 4.32
C VAL A 33 -3.67 7.66 3.01
N PHE A 34 -4.75 7.88 2.26
CA PHE A 34 -4.70 8.65 1.03
C PHE A 34 -4.23 10.10 1.26
N GLY A 35 -4.77 10.77 2.29
CA GLY A 35 -4.38 12.13 2.65
C GLY A 35 -2.92 12.26 3.10
N MET A 36 -2.40 11.29 3.87
CA MET A 36 -0.99 11.22 4.25
C MET A 36 -0.09 11.11 3.02
N PHE A 37 -0.42 10.20 2.10
CA PHE A 37 0.34 10.06 0.86
C PHE A 37 0.29 11.32 0.00
N LEU A 38 -0.89 11.90 -0.20
CA LEU A 38 -1.08 13.09 -1.05
C LEU A 38 -0.37 14.33 -0.48
N SER A 39 -0.42 14.51 0.84
CA SER A 39 0.26 15.63 1.50
C SER A 39 1.78 15.47 1.49
N GLY A 40 2.28 14.23 1.46
CA GLY A 40 3.69 13.91 1.66
C GLY A 40 4.21 14.27 3.06
N ALA A 41 3.34 14.69 3.98
CA ALA A 41 3.75 15.20 5.28
C ALA A 41 4.31 14.07 6.15
N GLY A 42 5.55 14.23 6.62
CA GLY A 42 6.24 13.23 7.42
C GLY A 42 6.83 12.06 6.63
N LEU A 43 6.59 11.99 5.30
CA LEU A 43 7.20 10.98 4.43
C LEU A 43 8.54 11.49 3.87
N PRO A 44 9.52 10.59 3.66
CA PRO A 44 10.74 10.96 2.98
C PRO A 44 10.45 11.36 1.52
N PRO A 45 11.19 12.34 0.96
CA PRO A 45 11.02 12.74 -0.43
C PRO A 45 11.41 11.58 -1.34
N THR A 46 10.41 10.96 -1.96
CA THR A 46 10.61 9.77 -2.79
C THR A 46 9.90 9.94 -4.13
N PRO A 47 10.53 9.59 -5.26
CA PRO A 47 9.85 9.51 -6.54
C PRO A 47 8.71 8.50 -6.48
N LEU A 48 7.64 8.75 -7.24
CA LEU A 48 6.48 7.85 -7.30
C LEU A 48 6.87 6.41 -7.69
N ASP A 49 7.87 6.25 -8.54
CA ASP A 49 8.36 4.94 -8.98
C ASP A 49 9.00 4.14 -7.84
N ALA A 50 9.64 4.80 -6.88
CA ALA A 50 10.15 4.13 -5.68
C ALA A 50 8.99 3.64 -4.79
N GLY A 51 7.88 4.37 -4.75
CA GLY A 51 6.64 3.94 -4.10
C GLY A 51 6.04 2.69 -4.77
N ARG A 52 5.90 2.71 -6.10
CA ARG A 52 5.45 1.53 -6.87
C ARG A 52 6.34 0.32 -6.59
N HIS A 53 7.65 0.51 -6.66
CA HIS A 53 8.59 -0.58 -6.43
C HIS A 53 8.55 -1.14 -4.99
N ARG A 54 8.19 -0.34 -3.98
CA ARG A 54 7.93 -0.83 -2.62
C ARG A 54 6.70 -1.74 -2.56
N LEU A 55 5.62 -1.36 -3.24
CA LEU A 55 4.42 -2.20 -3.34
C LEU A 55 4.73 -3.54 -4.04
N GLU A 56 5.53 -3.51 -5.10
CA GLU A 56 5.93 -4.70 -5.86
C GLU A 56 6.77 -5.71 -5.05
N ARG A 57 7.45 -5.24 -3.98
CA ARG A 57 8.30 -6.06 -3.10
C ARG A 57 7.60 -6.58 -1.85
N LEU A 58 6.32 -6.25 -1.66
CA LEU A 58 5.54 -6.85 -0.58
C LEU A 58 5.55 -8.38 -0.72
N ASP A 59 5.49 -9.08 0.42
CA ASP A 59 5.26 -10.52 0.42
C ASP A 59 4.07 -10.84 -0.49
N PRO A 60 4.18 -11.82 -1.42
CA PRO A 60 3.14 -12.08 -2.40
C PRO A 60 1.77 -12.39 -1.78
N VAL A 61 1.74 -13.07 -0.63
CA VAL A 61 0.49 -13.35 0.08
C VAL A 61 -0.06 -12.05 0.63
N LYS A 62 0.76 -11.25 1.34
CA LYS A 62 0.36 -9.93 1.84
C LYS A 62 -0.17 -9.02 0.72
N TYR A 63 0.46 -9.01 -0.44
CA TYR A 63 0.00 -8.21 -1.58
C TYR A 63 -1.42 -8.61 -2.04
N LEU A 64 -1.72 -9.91 -2.09
CA LEU A 64 -3.00 -10.42 -2.59
C LEU A 64 -4.13 -10.31 -1.57
N VAL A 65 -3.84 -10.51 -0.28
CA VAL A 65 -4.85 -10.51 0.77
C VAL A 65 -5.11 -9.11 1.34
N SER A 66 -4.18 -8.17 1.19
CA SER A 66 -4.36 -6.81 1.68
C SER A 66 -5.31 -5.99 0.81
N SER A 67 -6.10 -5.14 1.47
CA SER A 67 -6.90 -4.13 0.79
C SER A 67 -6.01 -3.12 0.04
N TYR A 68 -6.62 -2.30 -0.82
CA TYR A 68 -5.87 -1.32 -1.60
C TYR A 68 -5.09 -0.33 -0.70
N TYR A 69 -5.75 0.23 0.31
CA TYR A 69 -5.13 1.21 1.19
C TYR A 69 -4.23 0.60 2.27
N GLU A 70 -4.41 -0.69 2.62
CA GLU A 70 -3.43 -1.41 3.45
C GLU A 70 -2.07 -1.52 2.75
N ARG A 71 -2.06 -1.78 1.44
CA ARG A 71 -0.82 -1.81 0.67
C ARG A 71 -0.14 -0.44 0.63
N TRP A 72 -0.92 0.64 0.54
CA TRP A 72 -0.39 2.01 0.60
C TRP A 72 0.21 2.34 1.97
N LEU A 73 -0.44 1.93 3.05
CA LEU A 73 0.11 2.09 4.40
C LEU A 73 1.44 1.33 4.54
N ALA A 74 1.49 0.06 4.12
CA ALA A 74 2.71 -0.74 4.16
C ALA A 74 3.86 -0.13 3.33
N MET A 75 3.54 0.47 2.17
CA MET A 75 4.51 1.20 1.35
C MET A 75 5.07 2.42 2.08
N MET A 76 4.23 3.19 2.78
CA MET A 76 4.67 4.37 3.54
C MET A 76 5.53 3.98 4.75
N GLU A 77 5.15 2.94 5.49
CA GLU A 77 5.95 2.38 6.59
C GLU A 77 7.32 1.90 6.08
N SER A 78 7.34 1.16 4.97
CA SER A 78 8.58 0.71 4.34
C SER A 78 9.46 1.88 3.93
N ALA A 79 8.88 2.96 3.40
CA ALA A 79 9.63 4.16 3.05
C ALA A 79 10.30 4.78 4.27
N LEU A 80 9.58 4.92 5.39
CA LEU A 80 10.10 5.49 6.64
C LEU A 80 11.24 4.64 7.22
N ILE A 81 11.11 3.31 7.16
CA ILE A 81 12.14 2.37 7.63
C ILE A 81 13.37 2.40 6.74
N GLU A 82 13.20 2.32 5.42
CA GLU A 82 14.31 2.26 4.47
C GLU A 82 15.15 3.54 4.45
N THR A 83 14.54 4.70 4.74
CA THR A 83 15.27 5.97 4.84
C THR A 83 15.81 6.25 6.24
N GLY A 84 15.56 5.36 7.21
CA GLY A 84 15.97 5.54 8.60
C GLY A 84 15.25 6.68 9.30
N THR A 85 14.08 7.09 8.81
CA THR A 85 13.25 8.14 9.42
C THR A 85 12.56 7.64 10.69
N LEU A 86 12.11 6.38 10.67
CA LEU A 86 11.62 5.64 11.83
C LEU A 86 12.12 4.19 11.73
N SER A 87 12.27 3.52 12.85
CA SER A 87 12.44 2.08 12.95
C SER A 87 11.10 1.36 12.98
N GLY A 88 11.10 0.04 12.70
CA GLY A 88 9.91 -0.80 12.85
C GLY A 88 9.36 -0.78 14.29
N ASP A 89 10.25 -0.81 15.29
CA ASP A 89 9.86 -0.76 16.69
C ASP A 89 9.19 0.57 17.08
N GLU A 90 9.64 1.70 16.49
CA GLU A 90 9.00 3.00 16.72
C GLU A 90 7.61 3.11 16.08
N ILE A 91 7.37 2.39 15.00
CA ILE A 91 6.04 2.29 14.37
C ILE A 91 5.14 1.42 15.24
N GLU A 92 5.61 0.23 15.64
CA GLU A 92 4.85 -0.71 16.49
C GLU A 92 4.48 -0.10 17.84
N ALA A 93 5.39 0.65 18.47
CA ALA A 93 5.13 1.32 19.74
C ALA A 93 4.02 2.40 19.66
N ARG A 94 3.58 2.78 18.46
CA ARG A 94 2.55 3.80 18.19
C ARG A 94 1.28 3.23 17.55
N ALA A 95 1.25 1.93 17.27
CA ALA A 95 0.09 1.22 16.74
C ALA A 95 -0.97 1.01 17.83
#